data_AF-A0A1F4QQ62-F1
#
_entry.id   AF-A0A1F4QQ62-F1
#
_cell.length_a   1.000
_cell.length_b   1.000
_cell.length_c   1.000
_cell.angle_alpha   90.00
_cell.angle_beta   90.00
_cell.angle_gamma   90.00
#
_symmetry.space_group_name_H-M   'P 1'
#
loop_
_entity.id
_entity.type
_entity.pdbx_description
1 polymer ?
#
loop_
_entity_poly.entity_id
_entity_poly.type
_entity_poly.pdbx_seq_one_letter_code
_entity_poly.pdbx_strand_id
1 'polypeptide(L)'
;MFLLDGMDEVSPDIRQEVRQEILALRRSLESGRGSLAPHRIIVTARPAAVAGEEALDRFHQAAIRDFDRDDQRRLVEALYTHMNISGDRPGRQEADPVSLAEGFMSLVHEGPHAADLRSMAEVPLLLTIMAVLYHEEEKQALTELPRLFGVATDRILRKWNPADQPRMSRPLELTNTIRLNREQVLNDLHRPLGVYFLDRHGESVTRESFLAKISDLIRGLGHPEQNARDAATVLVDQYIEERAGLIVWRGLNDYGFLHSQFRDSLAATDFQRRIESGRLDVDSLIAEILARLSRDHWTQMAIPMLIQLLDASGGPQRETASRLVSAILAQPDVTDRRGQNLLLGGRAFLKAQFAEDKADWRFSTRDGLLSGLTDLGIPARTRARLGSLLAEYGDPRPEVTTVREIRWVDVPKGACWIGSEAEAAYSDERPKAYVEFPAFRIMKYPVTQAQYAEFVHAKRRPAPTLEHWPEYSWRDDRPPQPPRGEENHPVVLVSFADAVAFCEWLSGQLGFEVRLPTEGEWEYAAKGPQPREERERTYPWDGPFDAEKCNTMESGIGGTSPFGIFPQGARPDGPHEMAGNVWEWTASVYKGYPYRREDDDG
;
A
#
# COMPACT_ATOMS: atom_id res chain seq x y z
N MET A 1 16.08 6.37 33.45
CA MET A 1 15.39 5.91 32.24
C MET A 1 16.10 6.57 31.07
N PHE A 2 16.75 5.81 30.21
CA PHE A 2 17.27 6.33 28.94
C PHE A 2 16.51 5.59 27.84
N LEU A 3 15.81 6.35 26.99
CA LEU A 3 15.10 5.87 25.81
C LEU A 3 15.90 6.34 24.60
N LEU A 4 16.29 5.41 23.73
CA LEU A 4 16.87 5.72 22.43
C LEU A 4 15.87 5.23 21.38
N ASP A 5 15.04 6.16 20.89
CA ASP A 5 14.00 5.95 19.88
C ASP A 5 14.41 6.69 18.58
N GLY A 6 13.92 6.26 17.42
CA GLY A 6 14.15 6.95 16.13
C GLY A 6 15.52 6.73 15.47
N MET A 7 16.18 5.59 15.67
CA MET A 7 17.46 5.28 15.01
C MET A 7 17.35 5.10 13.48
N ASP A 8 16.17 4.80 12.99
CA ASP A 8 15.78 4.75 11.58
C ASP A 8 15.71 6.16 10.95
N GLU A 9 15.44 7.18 11.76
CA GLU A 9 15.44 8.60 11.36
C GLU A 9 16.86 9.18 11.28
N VAL A 10 17.88 8.40 11.65
CA VAL A 10 19.28 8.79 11.52
C VAL A 10 19.69 8.67 10.05
N SER A 11 20.03 9.83 9.46
CA SER A 11 20.45 9.90 8.07
C SER A 11 21.63 8.96 7.77
N PRO A 12 21.72 8.42 6.54
CA PRO A 12 22.76 7.45 6.18
C PRO A 12 24.18 7.93 6.51
N ASP A 13 24.42 9.24 6.38
CA ASP A 13 25.74 9.87 6.45
C ASP A 13 26.38 9.82 7.85
N ILE A 14 25.57 9.73 8.91
CA ILE A 14 26.03 9.78 10.32
C ILE A 14 25.67 8.52 11.10
N ARG A 15 25.01 7.55 10.46
CA ARG A 15 24.62 6.28 11.10
C ARG A 15 25.81 5.58 11.75
N GLN A 16 26.99 5.72 11.17
CA GLN A 16 28.23 5.16 11.70
C GLN A 16 28.70 5.86 12.99
N GLU A 17 28.51 7.17 13.12
CA GLU A 17 28.86 7.91 14.35
C GLU A 17 27.89 7.58 15.48
N VAL A 18 26.58 7.57 15.20
CA VAL A 18 25.55 7.15 16.18
C VAL A 18 25.81 5.73 16.66
N ARG A 19 26.20 4.82 15.75
CA ARG A 19 26.62 3.46 16.09
C ARG A 19 27.82 3.45 17.06
N GLN A 20 28.82 4.28 16.84
CA GLN A 20 30.00 4.35 17.73
C GLN A 20 29.64 4.85 19.14
N GLU A 21 28.75 5.83 19.26
CA GLU A 21 28.25 6.33 20.55
C GLU A 21 27.45 5.27 21.31
N ILE A 22 26.60 4.49 20.61
CA ILE A 22 25.87 3.37 21.21
C ILE A 22 26.85 2.28 21.69
N LEU A 23 27.88 1.96 20.89
CA LEU A 23 28.93 1.04 21.30
C LEU A 23 29.75 1.56 22.48
N ALA A 24 29.96 2.88 22.59
CA ALA A 24 30.60 3.50 23.74
C ALA A 24 29.74 3.40 25.01
N LEU A 25 28.43 3.66 24.88
CA LEU A 25 27.44 3.47 25.94
C LEU A 25 27.41 2.00 26.39
N ARG A 26 27.40 1.05 25.44
CA ARG A 26 27.51 -0.40 25.72
C ARG A 26 28.73 -0.73 26.57
N ARG A 27 29.93 -0.30 26.14
CA ARG A 27 31.18 -0.54 26.88
C ARG A 27 31.12 0.05 28.30
N SER A 28 30.49 1.23 28.45
CA SER A 28 30.29 1.86 29.76
C SER A 28 29.38 1.01 30.66
N LEU A 29 28.25 0.54 30.14
CA LEU A 29 27.30 -0.32 30.86
C LEU A 29 27.88 -1.69 31.22
N GLU A 30 28.69 -2.29 30.34
CA GLU A 30 29.34 -3.59 30.56
C GLU A 30 30.50 -3.51 31.57
N SER A 31 31.23 -2.39 31.61
CA SER A 31 32.42 -2.22 32.46
C SER A 31 32.13 -1.97 33.94
N GLY A 32 30.87 -1.82 34.35
CA GLY A 32 30.44 -1.86 35.76
C GLY A 32 30.97 -0.75 36.68
N ARG A 33 31.54 0.34 36.14
CA ARG A 33 31.98 1.48 36.94
C ARG A 33 30.85 2.47 37.19
N GLY A 34 29.92 2.08 38.04
CA GLY A 34 28.87 2.97 38.55
C GLY A 34 27.75 2.17 39.19
N SER A 35 27.53 2.38 40.48
CA SER A 35 26.37 1.92 41.23
C SER A 35 25.08 2.50 40.61
N LEU A 36 24.54 1.84 39.58
CA LEU A 36 23.16 2.01 39.15
C LEU A 36 22.36 0.87 39.81
N ALA A 37 21.52 1.26 40.77
CA ALA A 37 20.57 0.39 41.48
C ALA A 37 19.65 -0.39 40.50
N PRO A 38 18.84 -1.36 40.95
CA PRO A 38 18.22 -2.37 40.11
C PRO A 38 17.02 -1.77 39.35
N HIS A 39 17.29 -0.97 38.34
CA HIS A 39 16.28 -0.52 37.41
C HIS A 39 16.06 -1.61 36.36
N ARG A 40 14.80 -1.94 36.08
CA ARG A 40 14.41 -2.75 34.93
C ARG A 40 14.81 -1.97 33.68
N ILE A 41 15.57 -2.60 32.80
CA ILE A 41 16.05 -1.97 31.59
C ILE A 41 15.42 -2.70 30.41
N ILE A 42 14.79 -1.94 29.52
CA ILE A 42 14.24 -2.41 28.25
C ILE A 42 15.04 -1.69 27.17
N VAL A 43 15.61 -2.45 26.23
CA VAL A 43 16.34 -1.92 25.08
C VAL A 43 15.48 -2.22 23.86
N THR A 44 14.99 -1.19 23.18
CA THR A 44 14.30 -1.34 21.88
C THR A 44 15.13 -0.61 20.84
N ALA A 45 15.58 -1.32 19.81
CA ALA A 45 16.15 -0.71 18.62
C ALA A 45 15.20 -1.02 17.47
N ARG A 46 14.70 0.00 16.77
CA ARG A 46 14.08 -0.17 15.45
C ARG A 46 15.14 0.11 14.40
N PRO A 47 15.83 -0.93 13.95
CA PRO A 47 15.97 -1.07 12.50
C PRO A 47 15.71 -2.51 12.07
N ALA A 48 14.90 -2.68 11.01
CA ALA A 48 14.95 -3.88 10.17
C ALA A 48 16.37 -4.13 9.60
N ALA A 49 17.22 -3.09 9.57
CA ALA A 49 18.59 -3.12 9.07
C ALA A 49 19.67 -3.60 10.09
N VAL A 50 19.32 -3.83 11.35
CA VAL A 50 20.29 -4.31 12.39
C VAL A 50 19.77 -5.62 12.99
N ALA A 51 19.50 -6.58 12.12
CA ALA A 51 19.20 -7.94 12.53
C ALA A 51 20.51 -8.68 12.90
N GLY A 52 20.60 -9.18 14.14
CA GLY A 52 21.51 -10.27 14.52
C GLY A 52 22.89 -9.92 15.09
N GLU A 53 23.49 -8.77 14.76
CA GLU A 53 24.91 -8.52 15.13
C GLU A 53 25.14 -7.63 16.37
N GLU A 54 24.14 -6.89 16.85
CA GLU A 54 24.32 -5.87 17.91
C GLU A 54 23.42 -6.07 19.15
N ALA A 55 23.16 -7.33 19.49
CA ALA A 55 22.50 -7.71 20.72
C ALA A 55 23.35 -7.37 21.96
N LEU A 56 22.73 -6.82 23.01
CA LEU A 56 23.33 -6.72 24.34
C LEU A 56 22.97 -7.98 25.16
N ASP A 57 23.98 -8.76 25.56
CA ASP A 57 23.85 -10.09 26.18
C ASP A 57 23.03 -10.15 27.49
N ARG A 58 22.68 -9.00 28.08
CA ARG A 58 21.97 -8.88 29.37
C ARG A 58 20.50 -8.47 29.27
N PHE A 59 19.96 -8.28 28.06
CA PHE A 59 18.59 -7.78 27.89
C PHE A 59 17.71 -8.81 27.19
N HIS A 60 16.44 -8.84 27.59
CA HIS A 60 15.42 -9.61 26.88
C HIS A 60 15.14 -8.94 25.55
N GLN A 61 15.27 -9.69 24.46
CA GLN A 61 14.88 -9.25 23.13
C GLN A 61 13.46 -9.71 22.86
N ALA A 62 12.61 -8.78 22.43
CA ALA A 62 11.28 -9.07 21.96
C ALA A 62 11.07 -8.38 20.62
N ALA A 63 10.51 -9.09 19.65
CA ALA A 63 10.02 -8.49 18.42
C ALA A 63 8.69 -7.80 18.73
N ILE A 64 8.54 -6.56 18.29
CA ILE A 64 7.23 -5.90 18.27
C ILE A 64 6.45 -6.57 17.13
N ARG A 65 5.37 -7.27 17.47
CA ARG A 65 4.45 -7.83 16.47
C ARG A 65 3.70 -6.71 15.75
N ASP A 66 3.19 -7.02 14.57
CA ASP A 66 2.42 -6.08 13.77
C ASP A 66 1.19 -5.55 14.52
N PHE A 67 0.84 -4.29 14.25
CA PHE A 67 -0.30 -3.60 14.85
C PHE A 67 -1.60 -4.00 14.15
N ASP A 68 -2.08 -5.20 14.52
CA ASP A 68 -3.24 -5.85 13.90
C ASP A 68 -4.59 -5.18 14.22
N ARG A 69 -5.65 -5.68 13.57
CA ARG A 69 -7.01 -5.14 13.71
C ARG A 69 -7.55 -5.21 15.15
N ASP A 70 -7.18 -6.22 15.93
CA ASP A 70 -7.62 -6.36 17.31
C ASP A 70 -6.90 -5.37 18.23
N ASP A 71 -5.64 -5.07 17.95
CA ASP A 71 -4.93 -3.97 18.62
C ASP A 71 -5.53 -2.62 18.29
N GLN A 72 -5.82 -2.37 17.01
CA GLN A 72 -6.48 -1.15 16.54
C GLN A 72 -7.80 -0.94 17.27
N ARG A 73 -8.66 -1.98 17.33
CA ARG A 73 -9.95 -1.93 18.04
C ARG A 73 -9.76 -1.62 19.53
N ARG A 74 -8.88 -2.35 20.22
CA ARG A 74 -8.60 -2.14 21.65
C ARG A 74 -8.08 -0.73 21.95
N LEU A 75 -7.21 -0.19 21.08
CA LEU A 75 -6.72 1.18 21.21
C LEU A 75 -7.86 2.20 21.10
N VAL A 76 -8.74 2.05 20.11
CA VAL A 76 -9.88 2.95 19.90
C VAL A 76 -10.88 2.87 21.05
N GLU A 77 -11.21 1.66 21.52
CA GLU A 77 -12.09 1.46 22.67
C GLU A 77 -11.55 2.15 23.94
N ALA A 78 -10.26 1.99 24.22
CA ALA A 78 -9.60 2.64 25.34
C ALA A 78 -9.61 4.17 25.21
N LEU A 79 -9.36 4.69 23.99
CA LEU A 79 -9.39 6.11 23.69
C LEU A 79 -10.79 6.70 23.91
N TYR A 80 -11.84 6.06 23.40
CA TYR A 80 -13.23 6.51 23.54
C TYR A 80 -13.71 6.45 24.98
N THR A 81 -13.32 5.41 25.72
CA THR A 81 -13.56 5.31 27.16
C THR A 81 -12.94 6.50 27.89
N HIS A 82 -11.69 6.84 27.59
CA HIS A 82 -11.02 7.99 28.21
C HIS A 82 -11.70 9.32 27.87
N MET A 83 -12.02 9.56 26.60
CA MET A 83 -12.66 10.82 26.17
C MET A 83 -14.07 11.01 26.76
N ASN A 84 -14.82 9.92 26.97
CA ASN A 84 -16.11 9.98 27.66
C ASN A 84 -15.94 10.33 29.15
N ILE A 85 -14.95 9.73 29.84
CA ILE A 85 -14.67 10.01 31.27
C ILE A 85 -14.19 11.45 31.50
N SER A 86 -13.37 11.97 30.60
CA SER A 86 -12.77 13.32 30.74
C SER A 86 -13.78 14.47 30.60
N GLY A 87 -15.05 14.19 30.29
CA GLY A 87 -16.12 15.20 30.30
C GLY A 87 -15.95 16.29 29.25
N ASP A 88 -15.20 16.03 28.17
CA ASP A 88 -14.78 17.01 27.16
C ASP A 88 -15.96 17.68 26.41
N ARG A 89 -17.21 17.24 26.66
CA ARG A 89 -18.45 17.90 26.21
C ARG A 89 -19.62 17.69 27.20
N PRO A 90 -20.09 18.71 27.94
CA PRO A 90 -21.32 18.61 28.73
C PRO A 90 -22.57 18.58 27.82
N GLY A 91 -23.43 17.57 27.99
CA GLY A 91 -24.79 17.52 27.40
C GLY A 91 -25.05 16.48 26.29
N ARG A 92 -24.08 15.61 25.96
CA ARG A 92 -24.28 14.51 25.01
C ARG A 92 -24.72 13.24 25.74
N GLN A 93 -25.60 12.44 25.13
CA GLN A 93 -25.83 11.06 25.55
C GLN A 93 -24.52 10.29 25.35
N GLU A 94 -23.96 9.74 26.42
CA GLU A 94 -22.76 8.89 26.36
C GLU A 94 -23.08 7.66 25.52
N ALA A 95 -22.67 7.66 24.26
CA ALA A 95 -22.70 6.46 23.45
C ALA A 95 -21.64 5.49 24.00
N ASP A 96 -22.02 4.23 24.11
CA ASP A 96 -21.17 3.14 24.59
C ASP A 96 -19.84 3.12 23.79
N PRO A 97 -18.67 3.23 24.46
CA PRO A 97 -17.37 3.26 23.80
C PRO A 97 -17.11 2.08 22.87
N VAL A 98 -17.61 0.89 23.22
CA VAL A 98 -17.47 -0.32 22.41
C VAL A 98 -18.25 -0.17 21.11
N SER A 99 -19.53 0.16 21.20
CA SER A 99 -20.39 0.40 20.03
C SER A 99 -19.85 1.51 19.11
N LEU A 100 -19.28 2.59 19.68
CA LEU A 100 -18.63 3.65 18.90
C LEU A 100 -17.36 3.16 18.20
N ALA A 101 -16.53 2.39 18.89
CA ALA A 101 -15.31 1.82 18.32
C ALA A 101 -15.63 0.86 17.19
N GLU A 102 -16.64 -0.01 17.35
CA GLU A 102 -17.14 -0.89 16.29
C GLU A 102 -17.59 -0.09 15.06
N GLY A 103 -18.38 0.97 15.27
CA GLY A 103 -18.84 1.84 14.19
C GLY A 103 -17.70 2.57 13.46
N PHE A 104 -16.64 2.96 14.17
CA PHE A 104 -15.44 3.54 13.57
C PHE A 104 -14.63 2.50 12.80
N MET A 105 -14.40 1.33 13.39
CA MET A 105 -13.65 0.23 12.76
C MET A 105 -14.36 -0.29 11.51
N SER A 106 -15.69 -0.36 11.50
CA SER A 106 -16.45 -0.68 10.28
C SER A 106 -16.23 0.39 9.20
N LEU A 107 -16.24 1.68 9.52
CA LEU A 107 -15.93 2.73 8.53
C LEU A 107 -14.50 2.61 7.97
N VAL A 108 -13.51 2.36 8.82
CA VAL A 108 -12.10 2.21 8.42
C VAL A 108 -11.88 1.00 7.53
N HIS A 109 -12.51 -0.14 7.85
CA HIS A 109 -12.25 -1.41 7.17
C HIS A 109 -13.22 -1.70 6.02
N GLU A 110 -14.39 -1.08 6.00
CA GLU A 110 -15.50 -1.43 5.08
C GLU A 110 -16.11 -0.19 4.40
N GLY A 111 -15.65 1.02 4.74
CA GLY A 111 -16.12 2.26 4.14
C GLY A 111 -15.69 2.45 2.67
N PRO A 112 -16.19 3.50 1.99
CA PRO A 112 -15.92 3.75 0.57
C PRO A 112 -14.42 3.90 0.22
N HIS A 113 -13.61 4.28 1.21
CA HIS A 113 -12.16 4.47 1.10
C HIS A 113 -11.36 3.55 2.02
N ALA A 114 -11.92 2.38 2.37
CA ALA A 114 -11.31 1.45 3.32
C ALA A 114 -9.87 1.07 2.97
N ALA A 115 -9.53 0.92 1.69
CA ALA A 115 -8.16 0.61 1.28
C ALA A 115 -7.14 1.64 1.80
N ASP A 116 -7.41 2.93 1.62
CA ASP A 116 -6.55 4.00 2.13
C ASP A 116 -6.62 4.11 3.67
N LEU A 117 -7.82 4.00 4.25
CA LEU A 117 -8.02 4.11 5.70
C LEU A 117 -7.36 2.96 6.47
N ARG A 118 -7.38 1.73 5.95
CA ARG A 118 -6.73 0.55 6.54
C ARG A 118 -5.21 0.71 6.58
N SER A 119 -4.61 1.11 5.47
CA SER A 119 -3.17 1.39 5.42
C SER A 119 -2.77 2.48 6.42
N MET A 120 -3.63 3.49 6.64
CA MET A 120 -3.39 4.49 7.69
C MET A 120 -3.61 3.95 9.09
N ALA A 121 -4.56 3.03 9.29
CA ALA A 121 -4.88 2.45 10.59
C ALA A 121 -3.74 1.60 11.17
N GLU A 122 -2.85 1.07 10.31
CA GLU A 122 -1.61 0.39 10.71
C GLU A 122 -0.64 1.33 11.44
N VAL A 123 -0.78 2.65 11.27
CA VAL A 123 0.02 3.66 11.97
C VAL A 123 -0.80 4.18 13.18
N PRO A 124 -0.42 3.85 14.43
CA PRO A 124 -1.22 4.20 15.62
C PRO A 124 -1.55 5.69 15.74
N LEU A 125 -0.63 6.57 15.32
CA LEU A 125 -0.85 8.02 15.30
C LEU A 125 -2.03 8.41 14.39
N LEU A 126 -2.05 7.91 13.15
CA LEU A 126 -3.11 8.22 12.19
C LEU A 126 -4.43 7.61 12.62
N LEU A 127 -4.42 6.37 13.12
CA LEU A 127 -5.61 5.75 13.69
C LEU A 127 -6.21 6.61 14.81
N THR A 128 -5.35 7.12 15.71
CA THR A 128 -5.78 7.99 16.81
C THR A 128 -6.41 9.28 16.28
N ILE A 129 -5.78 9.94 15.30
CA ILE A 129 -6.33 11.16 14.67
C ILE A 129 -7.71 10.87 14.05
N MET A 130 -7.82 9.80 13.26
CA MET A 130 -9.08 9.40 12.62
C MET A 130 -10.17 9.08 13.65
N ALA A 131 -9.82 8.36 14.73
CA ALA A 131 -10.74 8.00 15.79
C ALA A 131 -11.26 9.25 16.54
N VAL A 132 -10.39 10.22 16.84
CA VAL A 132 -10.77 11.50 17.46
C VAL A 132 -11.72 12.28 16.54
N LEU A 133 -11.43 12.35 15.24
CA LEU A 133 -12.33 13.01 14.28
C LEU A 133 -13.70 12.33 14.22
N TYR A 134 -13.73 11.00 14.20
CA TYR A 134 -14.98 10.23 14.20
C TYR A 134 -15.83 10.48 15.46
N HIS A 135 -15.22 10.45 16.64
CA HIS A 135 -15.89 10.71 17.92
C HIS A 135 -16.48 12.12 18.00
N GLU A 136 -15.79 13.08 17.40
CA GLU A 136 -16.23 14.46 17.37
C GLU A 136 -17.31 14.77 16.30
N GLU A 137 -17.89 13.75 15.66
CA GLU A 137 -18.90 13.81 14.58
C GLU A 137 -18.39 14.36 13.24
N GLU A 138 -17.08 14.45 13.03
CA GLU A 138 -16.48 14.78 11.73
C GLU A 138 -16.35 13.55 10.81
N LYS A 139 -17.33 12.64 10.85
CA LYS A 139 -17.29 11.37 10.11
C LYS A 139 -17.14 11.59 8.60
N GLN A 140 -17.68 12.70 8.10
CA GLN A 140 -17.52 13.11 6.69
C GLN A 140 -16.08 13.45 6.31
N ALA A 141 -15.20 13.79 7.26
CA ALA A 141 -13.79 14.03 6.94
C ALA A 141 -13.10 12.73 6.51
N LEU A 142 -13.54 11.58 7.01
CA LEU A 142 -12.99 10.26 6.70
C LEU A 142 -13.45 9.73 5.34
N THR A 143 -14.34 10.45 4.63
CA THR A 143 -14.78 10.05 3.30
C THR A 143 -13.89 10.58 2.20
N GLU A 144 -12.95 11.50 2.47
CA GLU A 144 -12.04 12.05 1.45
C GLU A 144 -10.68 12.37 2.09
N LEU A 145 -9.60 11.78 1.57
CA LEU A 145 -8.25 11.95 2.15
C LEU A 145 -7.82 13.43 2.29
N PRO A 146 -7.97 14.30 1.27
CA PRO A 146 -7.62 15.71 1.43
C PRO A 146 -8.44 16.41 2.50
N ARG A 147 -9.72 16.05 2.65
CA ARG A 147 -10.60 16.62 3.68
C ARG A 147 -10.20 16.13 5.07
N LEU A 148 -9.87 14.84 5.23
CA LEU A 148 -9.33 14.25 6.45
C LEU A 148 -8.13 15.06 6.96
N PHE A 149 -7.11 15.21 6.12
CA PHE A 149 -5.89 15.92 6.50
C PHE A 149 -6.10 17.43 6.63
N GLY A 150 -7.03 18.02 5.87
CA GLY A 150 -7.43 19.42 6.03
C GLY A 150 -8.04 19.69 7.40
N VAL A 151 -9.01 18.88 7.83
CA VAL A 151 -9.66 18.99 9.15
C VAL A 151 -8.66 18.67 10.27
N ALA A 152 -7.86 17.61 10.11
CA ALA A 152 -6.82 17.27 11.09
C ALA A 152 -5.79 18.39 11.24
N THR A 153 -5.33 18.99 10.15
CA THR A 153 -4.40 20.13 10.17
C THR A 153 -5.02 21.33 10.88
N ASP A 154 -6.25 21.69 10.51
CA ASP A 154 -6.98 22.78 11.14
C ASP A 154 -7.10 22.57 12.65
N ARG A 155 -7.33 21.33 13.11
CA ARG A 155 -7.40 20.97 14.53
C ARG A 155 -6.06 21.00 15.25
N ILE A 156 -5.01 20.43 14.67
CA ILE A 156 -3.66 20.48 15.25
C ILE A 156 -3.25 21.94 15.44
N LEU A 157 -3.62 22.80 14.49
CA LEU A 157 -3.40 24.24 14.55
C LEU A 157 -4.44 25.02 15.40
N ARG A 158 -5.42 24.37 16.04
CA ARG A 158 -6.45 24.98 16.92
C ARG A 158 -6.40 24.52 18.37
N LYS A 159 -6.19 23.23 18.61
CA LYS A 159 -6.33 22.58 19.92
C LYS A 159 -4.98 21.99 20.31
N TRP A 160 -4.14 22.79 20.95
CA TRP A 160 -3.00 22.24 21.69
C TRP A 160 -3.14 22.41 23.21
N ASN A 161 -3.81 23.47 23.67
CA ASN A 161 -4.12 23.65 25.08
C ASN A 161 -5.42 24.45 25.28
N PRO A 162 -6.44 23.93 25.99
CA PRO A 162 -7.66 24.68 26.32
C PRO A 162 -7.35 26.02 27.03
N ALA A 163 -6.26 26.09 27.80
CA ALA A 163 -5.81 27.31 28.47
C ALA A 163 -5.30 28.40 27.49
N ASP A 164 -4.91 28.04 26.27
CA ASP A 164 -4.39 28.95 25.25
C ASP A 164 -5.42 29.31 24.16
N GLN A 165 -6.63 28.74 24.18
CA GLN A 165 -7.70 29.07 23.23
C GLN A 165 -7.98 30.59 23.10
N PRO A 166 -8.00 31.40 24.18
CA PRO A 166 -8.17 32.86 24.06
C PRO A 166 -6.98 33.56 23.37
N ARG A 167 -5.77 32.99 23.46
CA ARG A 167 -4.54 33.52 22.85
C ARG A 167 -4.43 33.19 21.37
N MET A 168 -4.96 32.05 20.93
CA MET A 168 -4.90 31.59 19.52
C MET A 168 -5.78 32.37 18.55
N SER A 169 -6.76 33.12 19.04
CA SER A 169 -7.55 34.07 18.24
C SER A 169 -6.80 35.37 17.92
N ARG A 170 -5.68 35.65 18.58
CA ARG A 170 -4.87 36.86 18.33
C ARG A 170 -3.82 36.57 17.25
N PRO A 171 -3.48 37.56 16.40
CA PRO A 171 -2.36 37.43 15.48
C PRO A 171 -1.08 37.03 16.23
N LEU A 172 -0.30 36.14 15.62
CA LEU A 172 1.02 35.78 16.11
C LEU A 172 1.96 36.97 15.91
N GLU A 173 2.34 37.61 17.01
CA GLU A 173 3.30 38.71 17.01
C GLU A 173 4.72 38.13 16.96
N LEU A 174 5.31 38.10 15.77
CA LEU A 174 6.66 37.58 15.55
C LEU A 174 7.73 38.64 15.83
N THR A 175 7.43 39.88 15.46
CA THR A 175 8.27 41.04 15.76
C THR A 175 7.36 42.25 16.02
N ASN A 176 7.95 43.39 16.40
CA ASN A 176 7.21 44.65 16.57
C ASN A 176 6.54 45.14 15.27
N THR A 177 6.92 44.62 14.11
CA THR A 177 6.42 45.04 12.79
C THR A 177 5.72 43.93 12.01
N ILE A 178 5.86 42.67 12.42
CA ILE A 178 5.30 41.51 11.72
C ILE A 178 4.32 40.79 12.65
N ARG A 179 3.07 40.77 12.21
CA ARG A 179 1.96 40.08 12.88
C ARG A 179 1.26 39.23 11.84
N LEU A 180 1.23 37.92 12.05
CA LEU A 180 0.59 37.00 11.12
C LEU A 180 -0.68 36.47 11.76
N ASN A 181 -1.79 36.60 11.05
CA ASN A 181 -3.00 35.90 11.45
C ASN A 181 -2.90 34.40 11.12
N ARG A 182 -3.85 33.63 11.63
CA ARG A 182 -3.89 32.18 11.47
C ARG A 182 -3.95 31.73 10.01
N GLU A 183 -4.74 32.41 9.18
CA GLU A 183 -4.83 32.09 7.75
C GLU A 183 -3.51 32.33 7.04
N GLN A 184 -2.77 33.39 7.37
CA GLN A 184 -1.46 33.65 6.80
C GLN A 184 -0.44 32.58 7.21
N VAL A 185 -0.45 32.14 8.47
CA VAL A 185 0.44 31.06 8.94
C VAL A 185 0.14 29.75 8.20
N LEU A 186 -1.13 29.37 8.06
CA LEU A 186 -1.49 28.16 7.34
C LEU A 186 -1.23 28.27 5.83
N ASN A 187 -1.77 29.31 5.20
CA ASN A 187 -1.83 29.42 3.75
C ASN A 187 -0.52 29.89 3.14
N ASP A 188 0.21 30.80 3.81
CA ASP A 188 1.41 31.41 3.24
C ASP A 188 2.70 30.83 3.81
N LEU A 189 2.64 30.07 4.92
CA LEU A 189 3.79 29.37 5.48
C LEU A 189 3.66 27.84 5.34
N HIS A 190 2.72 27.19 6.05
CA HIS A 190 2.66 25.72 6.12
C HIS A 190 2.40 25.04 4.77
N ARG A 191 1.47 25.56 3.96
CA ARG A 191 1.15 25.02 2.64
C ARG A 191 2.35 25.03 1.67
N PRO A 192 3.03 26.17 1.44
CA PRO A 192 4.27 26.20 0.66
C PRO A 192 5.41 25.33 1.23
N LEU A 193 5.45 25.14 2.55
CA LEU A 193 6.41 24.23 3.16
C LEU A 193 6.15 22.76 2.74
N GLY A 194 4.89 22.33 2.58
CA GLY A 194 4.58 21.01 2.04
C GLY A 194 5.27 20.72 0.70
N VAL A 195 5.19 21.66 -0.24
CA VAL A 195 5.87 21.60 -1.55
C VAL A 195 7.39 21.59 -1.39
N TYR A 196 7.91 22.47 -0.53
CA TYR A 196 9.35 22.63 -0.28
C TYR A 196 10.01 21.35 0.25
N PHE A 197 9.34 20.66 1.18
CA PHE A 197 9.80 19.40 1.74
C PHE A 197 9.77 18.28 0.70
N LEU A 198 8.68 18.16 -0.06
CA LEU A 198 8.58 17.18 -1.15
C LEU A 198 9.67 17.37 -2.21
N ASP A 199 10.03 18.61 -2.54
CA ASP A 199 11.05 18.89 -3.54
C ASP A 199 12.48 18.54 -3.09
N ARG A 200 12.73 18.36 -1.78
CA ARG A 200 14.07 18.09 -1.22
C ARG A 200 14.35 16.62 -0.90
N HIS A 201 13.47 15.70 -1.27
CA HIS A 201 13.66 14.25 -1.08
C HIS A 201 13.89 13.83 0.40
N GLY A 202 13.61 14.72 1.36
CA GLY A 202 13.90 14.51 2.77
C GLY A 202 12.63 14.46 3.62
N GLU A 203 12.58 13.51 4.54
CA GLU A 203 11.66 13.55 5.68
C GLU A 203 11.93 14.77 6.57
N SER A 204 13.19 15.24 6.55
CA SER A 204 13.66 16.41 7.28
C SER A 204 14.46 17.40 6.41
N VAL A 205 14.66 18.61 6.96
CA VAL A 205 15.53 19.66 6.44
C VAL A 205 16.29 20.33 7.59
N THR A 206 17.52 20.78 7.32
CA THR A 206 18.34 21.46 8.35
C THR A 206 17.69 22.75 8.84
N ARG A 207 17.90 23.11 10.11
CA ARG A 207 17.43 24.38 10.70
C ARG A 207 17.77 25.60 9.87
N GLU A 208 19.00 25.66 9.35
CA GLU A 208 19.45 26.76 8.51
C GLU A 208 18.60 26.89 7.24
N SER A 209 18.43 25.79 6.51
CA SER A 209 17.61 25.75 5.29
C SER A 209 16.14 26.05 5.59
N PHE A 210 15.64 25.59 6.74
CA PHE A 210 14.27 25.81 7.19
C PHE A 210 14.01 27.29 7.50
N LEU A 211 14.90 27.92 8.28
CA LEU A 211 14.83 29.35 8.59
C LEU A 211 14.93 30.21 7.33
N ALA A 212 15.85 29.87 6.42
CA ALA A 212 15.98 30.57 5.14
C ALA A 212 14.67 30.51 4.34
N LYS A 213 14.05 29.33 4.26
CA LYS A 213 12.77 29.17 3.56
C LYS A 213 11.63 29.95 4.22
N ILE A 214 11.50 29.91 5.54
CA ILE A 214 10.46 30.67 6.25
C ILE A 214 10.67 32.17 6.06
N SER A 215 11.92 32.64 6.16
CA SER A 215 12.28 34.04 5.90
C SER A 215 11.88 34.46 4.48
N ASP A 216 12.12 33.62 3.48
CA ASP A 216 11.69 33.88 2.10
C ASP A 216 10.17 33.96 1.96
N LEU A 217 9.42 33.08 2.64
CA LEU A 217 7.96 33.11 2.62
C LEU A 217 7.41 34.38 3.29
N ILE A 218 7.96 34.79 4.45
CA ILE A 218 7.58 36.03 5.14
C ILE A 218 7.94 37.26 4.29
N ARG A 219 9.10 37.25 3.62
CA ARG A 219 9.47 38.31 2.67
C ARG A 219 8.49 38.38 1.50
N GLY A 220 7.99 37.24 1.02
CA GLY A 220 6.95 37.15 0.00
C GLY A 220 5.63 37.83 0.38
N LEU A 221 5.39 38.06 1.68
CA LEU A 221 4.25 38.84 2.19
C LEU A 221 4.50 40.36 2.18
N GLY A 222 5.63 40.82 1.64
CA GLY A 222 5.98 42.24 1.52
C GLY A 222 6.78 42.81 2.68
N HIS A 223 7.35 41.97 3.55
CA HIS A 223 8.15 42.41 4.68
C HIS A 223 9.65 42.57 4.33
N PRO A 224 10.37 43.54 4.94
CA PRO A 224 11.81 43.72 4.73
C PRO A 224 12.63 42.49 5.13
N GLU A 225 13.74 42.24 4.43
CA GLU A 225 14.57 41.04 4.61
C GLU A 225 15.03 40.82 6.05
N GLN A 226 15.56 41.85 6.71
CA GLN A 226 16.04 41.72 8.09
C GLN A 226 14.89 41.34 9.05
N ASN A 227 13.74 42.02 8.94
CA ASN A 227 12.58 41.73 9.77
C ASN A 227 12.03 40.33 9.50
N ALA A 228 12.09 39.86 8.24
CA ALA A 228 11.65 38.52 7.86
C ALA A 228 12.55 37.43 8.45
N ARG A 229 13.87 37.64 8.50
CA ARG A 229 14.82 36.73 9.16
C ARG A 229 14.58 36.64 10.67
N ASP A 230 14.39 37.79 11.31
CA ASP A 230 14.11 37.85 12.75
C ASP A 230 12.77 37.18 13.07
N ALA A 231 11.73 37.45 12.27
CA ALA A 231 10.42 36.82 12.40
C ALA A 231 10.45 35.31 12.16
N ALA A 232 11.25 34.84 11.19
CA ALA A 232 11.43 33.41 10.93
C ALA A 232 12.04 32.70 12.14
N THR A 233 13.03 33.31 12.79
CA THR A 233 13.65 32.79 14.01
C THR A 233 12.64 32.68 15.14
N VAL A 234 11.87 33.74 15.39
CA VAL A 234 10.82 33.73 16.42
C VAL A 234 9.73 32.70 16.11
N LEU A 235 9.31 32.58 14.85
CA LEU A 235 8.32 31.57 14.44
C LEU A 235 8.85 30.15 14.73
N VAL A 236 10.10 29.86 14.37
CA VAL A 236 10.66 28.52 14.62
C VAL A 236 10.76 28.26 16.12
N ASP A 237 11.41 29.16 16.87
CA ASP A 237 11.77 28.91 18.26
C ASP A 237 10.56 28.95 19.20
N GLN A 238 9.61 29.88 18.99
CA GLN A 238 8.50 30.09 19.92
C GLN A 238 7.17 29.49 19.45
N TYR A 239 7.04 29.22 18.15
CA TYR A 239 5.82 28.64 17.60
C TYR A 239 6.02 27.21 17.12
N ILE A 240 7.07 26.90 16.35
CA ILE A 240 7.25 25.54 15.84
C ILE A 240 7.77 24.62 16.95
N GLU A 241 8.85 24.97 17.62
CA GLU A 241 9.46 24.11 18.66
C GLU A 241 8.60 24.01 19.93
N GLU A 242 8.05 25.13 20.39
CA GLU A 242 7.27 25.15 21.63
C GLU A 242 5.80 24.75 21.44
N ARG A 243 5.24 24.90 20.22
CA ARG A 243 3.77 24.92 20.04
C ARG A 243 3.22 24.21 18.81
N ALA A 244 4.05 23.78 17.83
CA ALA A 244 3.55 23.16 16.60
C ALA A 244 3.98 21.70 16.50
N GLY A 245 3.04 20.86 16.10
CA GLY A 245 3.20 19.40 15.95
C GLY A 245 2.82 18.93 14.58
N LEU A 246 2.68 19.86 13.66
CA LEU A 246 2.59 19.53 12.25
C LEU A 246 4.00 19.36 11.68
N ILE A 247 4.93 20.21 12.11
CA ILE A 247 6.37 20.13 11.82
C ILE A 247 7.06 19.97 13.17
N VAL A 248 7.88 18.94 13.30
CA VAL A 248 8.55 18.55 14.54
C VAL A 248 10.06 18.55 14.34
N TRP A 249 10.77 18.79 15.43
CA TRP A 249 12.21 18.59 15.49
C TRP A 249 12.53 17.10 15.39
N ARG A 250 13.42 16.75 14.47
CA ARG A 250 14.02 15.42 14.28
C ARG A 250 15.45 15.56 14.76
N GLY A 251 15.85 14.75 15.75
CA GLY A 251 17.13 14.92 16.45
C GLY A 251 18.28 15.21 15.48
N LEU A 252 19.06 16.28 15.75
CA LEU A 252 20.16 16.89 14.94
C LEU A 252 19.90 18.30 14.40
N ASN A 253 18.93 19.06 14.94
CA ASN A 253 18.51 20.37 14.43
C ASN A 253 17.86 20.30 13.03
N ASP A 254 17.26 19.17 12.73
CA ASP A 254 16.50 18.94 11.52
C ASP A 254 15.00 19.09 11.84
N TYR A 255 14.22 19.57 10.87
CA TYR A 255 12.77 19.69 11.00
C TYR A 255 12.11 18.83 9.95
N GLY A 256 11.07 18.09 10.33
CA GLY A 256 10.29 17.26 9.43
C GLY A 256 8.80 17.35 9.75
N PHE A 257 7.94 16.92 8.83
CA PHE A 257 6.52 16.80 9.16
C PHE A 257 6.31 15.66 10.17
N LEU A 258 5.29 15.81 11.02
CA LEU A 258 4.86 14.77 11.96
C LEU A 258 4.53 13.47 11.23
N HIS A 259 3.88 13.58 10.07
CA HIS A 259 3.62 12.47 9.17
C HIS A 259 3.63 12.95 7.71
N SER A 260 4.08 12.09 6.79
CA SER A 260 4.19 12.40 5.35
C SER A 260 2.85 12.83 4.72
N GLN A 261 1.74 12.24 5.14
CA GLN A 261 0.42 12.58 4.58
C GLN A 261 -0.03 14.02 4.88
N PHE A 262 0.40 14.61 6.00
CA PHE A 262 0.17 16.03 6.26
C PHE A 262 0.93 16.92 5.28
N ARG A 263 2.21 16.60 5.02
CA ARG A 263 3.04 17.29 4.02
C ARG A 263 2.38 17.21 2.64
N ASP A 264 1.95 16.02 2.25
CA ASP A 264 1.40 15.75 0.92
C ASP A 264 0.06 16.47 0.71
N SER A 265 -0.82 16.47 1.73
CA SER A 265 -2.08 17.23 1.72
C SER A 265 -1.84 18.74 1.65
N LEU A 266 -0.87 19.27 2.40
CA LEU A 266 -0.53 20.68 2.37
C LEU A 266 0.06 21.11 1.03
N ALA A 267 0.88 20.28 0.41
CA ALA A 267 1.38 20.52 -0.94
C ALA A 267 0.24 20.56 -1.97
N ALA A 268 -0.69 19.60 -1.90
CA ALA A 268 -1.85 19.55 -2.78
C ALA A 268 -2.75 20.80 -2.64
N THR A 269 -3.06 21.19 -1.40
CA THR A 269 -3.87 22.40 -1.14
C THR A 269 -3.16 23.70 -1.50
N ASP A 270 -1.83 23.73 -1.50
CA ASP A 270 -1.06 24.88 -1.99
C ASP A 270 -1.23 25.08 -3.52
N PHE A 271 -1.12 24.00 -4.29
CA PHE A 271 -1.34 24.04 -5.74
C PHE A 271 -2.79 24.41 -6.09
N GLN A 272 -3.78 23.79 -5.44
CA GLN A 272 -5.20 24.13 -5.62
C GLN A 272 -5.43 25.63 -5.39
N ARG A 273 -4.92 26.20 -4.29
CA ARG A 273 -5.07 27.63 -3.98
C ARG A 273 -4.40 28.51 -5.03
N ARG A 274 -3.19 28.16 -5.50
CA ARG A 274 -2.49 28.93 -6.54
C ARG A 274 -3.30 28.97 -7.84
N ILE A 275 -3.95 27.87 -8.21
CA ILE A 275 -4.88 27.79 -9.35
C ILE A 275 -6.13 28.65 -9.10
N GLU A 276 -6.81 28.48 -7.96
CA GLU A 276 -8.03 29.23 -7.63
C GLU A 276 -7.80 30.75 -7.57
N SER A 277 -6.63 31.16 -7.08
CA SER A 277 -6.23 32.57 -7.02
C SER A 277 -5.72 33.14 -8.35
N GLY A 278 -5.58 32.31 -9.40
CA GLY A 278 -5.01 32.72 -10.69
C GLY A 278 -3.50 32.99 -10.67
N ARG A 279 -2.79 32.67 -9.57
CA ARG A 279 -1.33 32.80 -9.47
C ARG A 279 -0.57 31.71 -10.23
N LEU A 280 -1.25 30.63 -10.58
CA LEU A 280 -0.73 29.53 -11.38
C LEU A 280 -1.80 29.19 -12.42
N ASP A 281 -1.44 29.20 -13.70
CA ASP A 281 -2.31 28.73 -14.76
C ASP A 281 -2.20 27.21 -14.95
N VAL A 282 -3.13 26.63 -15.70
CA VAL A 282 -3.23 25.17 -15.88
C VAL A 282 -2.00 24.59 -16.61
N ASP A 283 -1.46 25.30 -17.60
CA ASP A 283 -0.33 24.78 -18.39
C ASP A 283 0.95 24.80 -17.55
N SER A 284 1.16 25.86 -16.77
CA SER A 284 2.24 25.95 -15.78
C SER A 284 2.10 24.88 -14.70
N LEU A 285 0.89 24.61 -14.20
CA LEU A 285 0.65 23.51 -13.24
C LEU A 285 1.06 22.17 -13.83
N ILE A 286 0.59 21.86 -15.04
CA ILE A 286 0.91 20.60 -15.71
C ILE A 286 2.42 20.47 -15.86
N ALA A 287 3.10 21.49 -16.38
CA ALA A 287 4.56 21.48 -16.52
C ALA A 287 5.27 21.25 -15.17
N GLU A 288 4.83 21.92 -14.11
CA GLU A 288 5.37 21.76 -12.76
C GLU A 288 5.21 20.34 -12.20
N ILE A 289 4.05 19.69 -12.42
CA ILE A 289 3.79 18.32 -11.97
C ILE A 289 4.56 17.32 -12.82
N LEU A 290 4.59 17.49 -14.15
CA LEU A 290 5.33 16.61 -15.06
C LEU A 290 6.84 16.59 -14.72
N ALA A 291 7.41 17.75 -14.37
CA ALA A 291 8.80 17.85 -13.92
C ALA A 291 9.10 17.08 -12.61
N ARG A 292 8.06 16.70 -11.86
CA ARG A 292 8.14 16.01 -10.57
C ARG A 292 7.74 14.53 -10.65
N LEU A 293 7.30 14.04 -11.81
CA LEU A 293 6.90 12.64 -11.97
C LEU A 293 8.02 11.63 -11.70
N SER A 294 9.29 12.03 -11.90
CA SER A 294 10.43 11.19 -11.58
C SER A 294 10.76 11.11 -10.08
N ARG A 295 9.93 11.67 -9.21
CA ARG A 295 10.16 11.77 -7.76
C ARG A 295 9.07 11.00 -7.03
N ASP A 296 9.41 9.85 -6.47
CA ASP A 296 8.47 8.90 -5.86
C ASP A 296 7.54 9.52 -4.79
N HIS A 297 8.03 10.48 -4.01
CA HIS A 297 7.23 11.12 -2.96
C HIS A 297 6.06 11.96 -3.51
N TRP A 298 6.18 12.50 -4.73
CA TRP A 298 5.10 13.26 -5.36
C TRP A 298 4.00 12.34 -5.89
N THR A 299 4.38 11.19 -6.45
CA THR A 299 3.49 10.30 -7.20
C THR A 299 2.66 9.38 -6.31
N GLN A 300 3.06 9.16 -5.06
CA GLN A 300 2.30 8.28 -4.16
C GLN A 300 1.00 8.91 -3.65
N MET A 301 1.05 10.13 -3.10
CA MET A 301 -0.10 10.75 -2.41
C MET A 301 -0.36 12.21 -2.78
N ALA A 302 0.69 13.03 -2.97
CA ALA A 302 0.50 14.47 -3.21
C ALA A 302 -0.26 14.75 -4.53
N ILE A 303 0.13 14.11 -5.64
CA ILE A 303 -0.55 14.28 -6.93
C ILE A 303 -1.99 13.70 -6.89
N PRO A 304 -2.24 12.48 -6.40
CA PRO A 304 -3.60 11.97 -6.24
C PRO A 304 -4.51 12.88 -5.39
N MET A 305 -3.99 13.42 -4.28
CA MET A 305 -4.73 14.36 -3.43
C MET A 305 -5.05 15.66 -4.17
N LEU A 306 -4.11 16.20 -4.94
CA LEU A 306 -4.33 17.40 -5.75
C LEU A 306 -5.43 17.17 -6.80
N ILE A 307 -5.40 16.04 -7.50
CA ILE A 307 -6.40 15.70 -8.51
C ILE A 307 -7.79 15.57 -7.87
N GLN A 308 -7.88 14.90 -6.71
CA GLN A 308 -9.12 14.79 -5.96
C GLN A 308 -9.67 16.16 -5.52
N LEU A 309 -8.81 17.05 -5.02
CA LEU A 309 -9.18 18.41 -4.63
C LEU A 309 -9.71 19.23 -5.82
N LEU A 310 -9.01 19.18 -6.95
CA LEU A 310 -9.39 19.91 -8.17
C LEU A 310 -10.72 19.39 -8.74
N ASP A 311 -10.95 18.07 -8.72
CA ASP A 311 -12.20 17.45 -9.17
C ASP A 311 -13.39 17.81 -8.26
N ALA A 312 -13.17 17.80 -6.95
CA ALA A 312 -14.17 18.15 -5.95
C ALA A 312 -14.58 19.63 -6.01
N SER A 313 -13.67 20.55 -6.39
CA SER A 313 -13.99 21.97 -6.61
C SER A 313 -14.99 22.19 -7.76
N GLY A 314 -15.14 21.23 -8.69
CA GLY A 314 -16.04 21.33 -9.84
C GLY A 314 -15.60 22.38 -10.88
N GLY A 315 -16.47 22.66 -11.85
CA GLY A 315 -16.26 23.74 -12.82
C GLY A 315 -14.91 23.68 -13.58
N PRO A 316 -14.21 24.81 -13.76
CA PRO A 316 -12.89 24.86 -14.41
C PRO A 316 -11.79 24.02 -13.73
N GLN A 317 -11.89 23.83 -12.41
CA GLN A 317 -10.93 23.05 -11.63
C GLN A 317 -11.05 21.55 -11.94
N ARG A 318 -12.28 21.04 -12.12
CA ARG A 318 -12.48 19.66 -12.59
C ARG A 318 -11.88 19.41 -13.97
N GLU A 319 -11.97 20.39 -14.87
CA GLU A 319 -11.32 20.31 -16.17
C GLU A 319 -9.79 20.37 -16.05
N THR A 320 -9.27 21.12 -15.07
CA THR A 320 -7.84 21.14 -14.74
C THR A 320 -7.35 19.77 -14.26
N ALA A 321 -8.08 19.13 -13.34
CA ALA A 321 -7.80 17.77 -12.85
C ALA A 321 -7.74 16.78 -14.03
N SER A 322 -8.72 16.91 -14.90
CA SER A 322 -8.90 16.10 -16.09
C SER A 322 -7.71 16.21 -17.07
N ARG A 323 -7.33 17.45 -17.41
CA ARG A 323 -6.15 17.73 -18.26
C ARG A 323 -4.84 17.24 -17.64
N LEU A 324 -4.71 17.34 -16.31
CA LEU A 324 -3.54 16.86 -15.59
C LEU A 324 -3.40 15.34 -15.68
N VAL A 325 -4.48 14.58 -15.44
CA VAL A 325 -4.48 13.11 -15.60
C VAL A 325 -4.08 12.73 -17.03
N SER A 326 -4.68 13.35 -18.04
CA SER A 326 -4.35 13.08 -19.45
C SER A 326 -2.87 13.38 -19.76
N ALA A 327 -2.31 14.48 -19.24
CA ALA A 327 -0.92 14.83 -19.45
C ALA A 327 0.06 13.84 -18.80
N ILE A 328 -0.28 13.30 -17.62
CA ILE A 328 0.50 12.27 -16.93
C ILE A 328 0.48 10.96 -17.74
N LEU A 329 -0.70 10.54 -18.21
CA LEU A 329 -0.86 9.32 -19.00
C LEU A 329 -0.19 9.42 -20.39
N ALA A 330 -0.07 10.63 -20.95
CA ALA A 330 0.56 10.88 -22.25
C ALA A 330 2.09 10.97 -22.21
N GLN A 331 2.73 10.84 -21.04
CA GLN A 331 4.18 10.89 -20.93
C GLN A 331 4.85 9.73 -21.69
N PRO A 332 6.00 9.96 -22.33
CA PRO A 332 6.66 8.96 -23.15
C PRO A 332 7.14 7.75 -22.33
N ASP A 333 7.12 6.59 -22.99
CA ASP A 333 7.58 5.31 -22.45
C ASP A 333 9.11 5.29 -22.31
N VAL A 334 9.59 5.84 -21.20
CA VAL A 334 10.96 5.62 -20.73
C VAL A 334 10.90 4.53 -19.65
N THR A 335 11.80 3.55 -19.70
CA THR A 335 11.78 2.33 -18.87
C THR A 335 11.57 2.64 -17.37
N ASP A 336 10.68 1.87 -16.72
CA ASP A 336 10.04 2.06 -15.39
C ASP A 336 9.09 3.26 -15.21
N ARG A 337 9.16 4.33 -16.03
CA ARG A 337 8.26 5.49 -15.87
C ARG A 337 6.85 5.23 -16.36
N ARG A 338 6.67 4.46 -17.44
CA ARG A 338 5.34 4.13 -17.97
C ARG A 338 4.44 3.51 -16.91
N GLY A 339 4.92 2.47 -16.24
CA GLY A 339 4.15 1.76 -15.21
C GLY A 339 3.80 2.66 -14.03
N GLN A 340 4.72 3.51 -13.60
CA GLN A 340 4.46 4.50 -12.55
C GLN A 340 3.40 5.53 -12.96
N ASN A 341 3.46 6.03 -14.21
CA ASN A 341 2.48 6.97 -14.74
C ASN A 341 1.08 6.35 -14.86
N LEU A 342 1.01 5.09 -15.30
CA LEU A 342 -0.24 4.32 -15.35
C LEU A 342 -0.83 4.11 -13.95
N LEU A 343 0.00 3.75 -12.97
CA LEU A 343 -0.43 3.63 -11.57
C LEU A 343 -0.93 4.96 -11.01
N LEU A 344 -0.19 6.04 -11.25
CA LEU A 344 -0.54 7.37 -10.77
C LEU A 344 -1.84 7.88 -11.40
N GLY A 345 -1.93 7.87 -12.73
CA GLY A 345 -3.11 8.32 -13.46
C GLY A 345 -4.34 7.45 -13.15
N GLY A 346 -4.16 6.13 -13.09
CA GLY A 346 -5.22 5.20 -12.71
C GLY A 346 -5.71 5.39 -11.28
N ARG A 347 -4.82 5.57 -10.29
CA ARG A 347 -5.23 5.86 -8.91
C ARG A 347 -5.93 7.21 -8.80
N ALA A 348 -5.38 8.23 -9.46
CA ALA A 348 -5.96 9.56 -9.44
C ALA A 348 -7.38 9.56 -10.05
N PHE A 349 -7.59 8.83 -11.14
CA PHE A 349 -8.92 8.71 -11.74
C PHE A 349 -9.89 7.90 -10.88
N LEU A 350 -9.44 6.88 -10.16
CA LEU A 350 -10.31 6.11 -9.27
C LEU A 350 -10.77 6.95 -8.06
N LYS A 351 -9.90 7.84 -7.57
CA LYS A 351 -10.16 8.71 -6.42
C LYS A 351 -11.00 9.95 -6.78
N ALA A 352 -10.91 10.41 -8.02
CA ALA A 352 -11.76 11.47 -8.53
C ALA A 352 -13.18 10.93 -8.80
N GLN A 353 -14.22 11.67 -8.41
CA GLN A 353 -15.60 11.37 -8.76
C GLN A 353 -15.93 12.02 -10.10
N PHE A 354 -15.13 11.72 -11.12
CA PHE A 354 -15.36 12.23 -12.46
C PHE A 354 -16.79 11.87 -12.89
N ALA A 355 -17.51 12.85 -13.44
CA ALA A 355 -18.90 12.68 -13.83
C ALA A 355 -19.08 11.52 -14.83
N GLU A 356 -20.26 10.88 -14.81
CA GLU A 356 -20.60 9.68 -15.60
C GLU A 356 -20.40 9.87 -17.12
N ASP A 357 -20.40 11.12 -17.60
CA ASP A 357 -20.17 11.49 -19.00
C ASP A 357 -18.73 11.27 -19.49
N LYS A 358 -17.81 10.85 -18.62
CA LYS A 358 -16.43 10.47 -18.96
C LYS A 358 -16.19 8.95 -19.03
N ALA A 359 -17.20 8.18 -19.43
CA ALA A 359 -17.09 6.74 -19.67
C ALA A 359 -15.89 6.37 -20.59
N ASP A 360 -15.62 7.19 -21.61
CA ASP A 360 -14.49 7.03 -22.54
C ASP A 360 -13.13 7.07 -21.82
N TRP A 361 -13.01 7.84 -20.74
CA TRP A 361 -11.75 7.98 -20.01
C TRP A 361 -11.54 6.83 -19.03
N ARG A 362 -12.63 6.35 -18.41
CA ARG A 362 -12.58 5.12 -17.62
C ARG A 362 -12.16 3.95 -18.51
N PHE A 363 -12.69 3.88 -19.72
CA PHE A 363 -12.31 2.89 -20.73
C PHE A 363 -10.84 3.03 -21.13
N SER A 364 -10.39 4.23 -21.52
CA SER A 364 -9.00 4.49 -21.89
C SER A 364 -8.01 4.20 -20.76
N THR A 365 -8.38 4.48 -19.51
CA THR A 365 -7.57 4.15 -18.34
C THR A 365 -7.46 2.64 -18.16
N ARG A 366 -8.58 1.91 -18.23
CA ARG A 366 -8.59 0.43 -18.17
C ARG A 366 -7.74 -0.18 -19.26
N ASP A 367 -7.82 0.31 -20.49
CA ASP A 367 -7.01 -0.15 -21.62
C ASP A 367 -5.51 0.12 -21.38
N GLY A 368 -5.16 1.29 -20.85
CA GLY A 368 -3.79 1.61 -20.48
C GLY A 368 -3.24 0.68 -19.40
N LEU A 369 -4.01 0.44 -18.34
CA LEU A 369 -3.66 -0.51 -17.27
C LEU A 369 -3.50 -1.94 -17.82
N LEU A 370 -4.44 -2.39 -18.65
CA LEU A 370 -4.42 -3.70 -19.30
C LEU A 370 -3.19 -3.87 -20.19
N SER A 371 -2.87 -2.88 -21.02
CA SER A 371 -1.65 -2.88 -21.85
C SER A 371 -0.38 -2.96 -20.99
N GLY A 372 -0.38 -2.34 -19.82
CA GLY A 372 0.76 -2.36 -18.90
C GLY A 372 1.01 -3.72 -18.26
N LEU A 373 0.01 -4.61 -18.18
CA LEU A 373 0.20 -5.95 -17.60
C LEU A 373 1.15 -6.84 -18.41
N THR A 374 1.23 -6.62 -19.71
CA THR A 374 2.05 -7.43 -20.62
C THR A 374 3.28 -6.68 -21.16
N ASP A 375 3.50 -5.44 -20.75
CA ASP A 375 4.65 -4.64 -21.18
C ASP A 375 5.91 -5.04 -20.42
N LEU A 376 6.83 -5.71 -21.12
CA LEU A 376 8.11 -6.18 -20.58
C LEU A 376 9.06 -5.03 -20.18
N GLY A 377 8.80 -3.79 -20.60
CA GLY A 377 9.52 -2.60 -20.14
C GLY A 377 9.10 -2.12 -18.74
N ILE A 378 8.01 -2.66 -18.19
CA ILE A 378 7.52 -2.40 -16.84
C ILE A 378 7.89 -3.59 -15.95
N PRO A 379 8.59 -3.43 -14.82
CA PRO A 379 8.95 -4.54 -13.93
C PRO A 379 7.74 -5.32 -13.39
N ALA A 380 7.87 -6.63 -13.15
CA ALA A 380 6.79 -7.52 -12.71
C ALA A 380 6.07 -7.00 -11.46
N ARG A 381 6.83 -6.48 -10.48
CA ARG A 381 6.28 -5.83 -9.28
C ARG A 381 5.33 -4.66 -9.59
N THR A 382 5.62 -3.90 -10.64
CA THR A 382 4.82 -2.77 -11.09
C THR A 382 3.62 -3.27 -11.88
N ARG A 383 3.79 -4.30 -12.73
CA ARG A 383 2.68 -4.97 -13.44
C ARG A 383 1.67 -5.60 -12.48
N ALA A 384 2.14 -6.19 -11.37
CA ALA A 384 1.27 -6.70 -10.31
C ALA A 384 0.37 -5.58 -9.74
N ARG A 385 0.95 -4.43 -9.39
CA ARG A 385 0.18 -3.26 -8.90
C ARG A 385 -0.80 -2.73 -9.94
N LEU A 386 -0.44 -2.75 -11.23
CA LEU A 386 -1.33 -2.36 -12.31
C LEU A 386 -2.53 -3.32 -12.42
N GLY A 387 -2.31 -4.62 -12.25
CA GLY A 387 -3.38 -5.63 -12.31
C GLY A 387 -4.33 -5.55 -11.12
N SER A 388 -3.83 -5.25 -9.92
CA SER A 388 -4.68 -5.02 -8.75
C SER A 388 -5.50 -3.74 -8.92
N LEU A 389 -4.88 -2.67 -9.45
CA LEU A 389 -5.60 -1.45 -9.78
C LEU A 389 -6.66 -1.70 -10.87
N LEU A 390 -6.36 -2.51 -11.90
CA LEU A 390 -7.32 -2.90 -12.92
C LEU A 390 -8.52 -3.64 -12.32
N ALA A 391 -8.30 -4.49 -11.32
CA ALA A 391 -9.37 -5.19 -10.61
C ALA A 391 -10.31 -4.20 -9.89
N GLU A 392 -9.78 -3.15 -9.24
CA GLU A 392 -10.60 -2.09 -8.63
C GLU A 392 -11.46 -1.31 -9.64
N TYR A 393 -11.01 -1.21 -10.89
CA TYR A 393 -11.82 -0.61 -11.97
C TYR A 393 -12.92 -1.54 -12.48
N GLY A 394 -12.91 -2.79 -12.06
CA GLY A 394 -13.46 -3.93 -12.77
C GLY A 394 -12.47 -4.39 -13.84
N ASP A 395 -11.96 -5.61 -13.75
CA ASP A 395 -11.11 -6.15 -14.80
C ASP A 395 -11.97 -6.45 -16.05
N PRO A 396 -11.63 -5.93 -17.25
CA PRO A 396 -12.43 -6.15 -18.46
C PRO A 396 -12.25 -7.56 -19.04
N ARG A 397 -11.31 -8.37 -18.53
CA ARG A 397 -11.01 -9.71 -19.04
C ARG A 397 -12.03 -10.73 -18.48
N PRO A 398 -12.98 -11.23 -19.29
CA PRO A 398 -13.97 -12.19 -18.80
C PRO A 398 -13.32 -13.50 -18.32
N GLU A 399 -12.18 -13.90 -18.88
CA GLU A 399 -11.48 -15.14 -18.54
C GLU A 399 -10.91 -15.23 -17.12
N VAL A 400 -10.83 -14.09 -16.40
CA VAL A 400 -10.37 -14.00 -15.01
C VAL A 400 -11.45 -13.44 -14.08
N THR A 401 -12.61 -13.05 -14.62
CA THR A 401 -13.71 -12.45 -13.83
C THR A 401 -14.95 -13.30 -13.76
N THR A 402 -15.15 -14.24 -14.68
CA THR A 402 -16.29 -15.16 -14.65
C THR A 402 -15.93 -16.59 -15.02
N VAL A 403 -16.70 -17.55 -14.49
CA VAL A 403 -16.49 -18.98 -14.76
C VAL A 403 -16.92 -19.41 -16.16
N ARG A 404 -17.85 -18.68 -16.79
CA ARG A 404 -18.40 -19.05 -18.11
C ARG A 404 -17.42 -18.85 -19.25
N GLU A 405 -16.49 -17.93 -19.08
CA GLU A 405 -15.53 -17.50 -20.12
C GLU A 405 -14.10 -17.93 -19.75
N ILE A 406 -13.95 -18.91 -18.84
CA ILE A 406 -12.65 -19.52 -18.52
C ILE A 406 -11.98 -19.97 -19.82
N ARG A 407 -10.72 -19.56 -19.99
CA ARG A 407 -9.88 -20.06 -21.09
C ARG A 407 -9.25 -21.38 -20.71
N TRP A 408 -9.37 -22.34 -21.61
CA TRP A 408 -8.77 -23.66 -21.51
C TRP A 408 -7.57 -23.77 -22.47
N VAL A 409 -6.54 -24.48 -22.03
CA VAL A 409 -5.38 -24.86 -22.83
C VAL A 409 -5.53 -26.32 -23.20
N ASP A 410 -5.53 -26.62 -24.50
CA ASP A 410 -5.47 -27.99 -25.01
C ASP A 410 -4.06 -28.55 -24.79
N VAL A 411 -3.96 -29.58 -23.95
CA VAL A 411 -2.71 -30.32 -23.72
C VAL A 411 -2.76 -31.57 -24.60
N PRO A 412 -1.91 -31.65 -25.64
CA PRO A 412 -1.99 -32.75 -26.60
C PRO A 412 -1.52 -34.05 -25.96
N LYS A 413 -1.98 -35.17 -26.53
CA LYS A 413 -1.44 -36.49 -26.23
C LYS A 413 0.07 -36.50 -26.51
N GLY A 414 0.85 -37.08 -25.62
CA GLY A 414 2.28 -37.27 -25.84
C GLY A 414 2.98 -37.81 -24.60
N ALA A 415 4.30 -37.69 -24.57
CA ALA A 415 5.11 -38.11 -23.44
C ALA A 415 6.11 -37.04 -23.03
N CYS A 416 6.53 -37.06 -21.76
CA CYS A 416 7.66 -36.30 -21.27
C CYS A 416 8.34 -37.03 -20.11
N TRP A 417 9.46 -36.50 -19.65
CA TRP A 417 10.08 -36.89 -18.38
C TRP A 417 9.38 -36.19 -17.21
N ILE A 418 8.82 -36.99 -16.30
CA ILE A 418 8.24 -36.57 -15.02
C ILE A 418 9.26 -36.79 -13.91
N GLY A 419 9.40 -35.83 -13.00
CA GLY A 419 10.48 -35.76 -12.02
C GLY A 419 11.75 -35.12 -12.59
N SER A 420 12.84 -35.23 -11.83
CA SER A 420 14.09 -34.54 -12.13
C SER A 420 15.31 -35.33 -11.68
N GLU A 421 16.39 -35.26 -12.46
CA GLU A 421 17.73 -35.76 -12.08
C GLU A 421 18.71 -34.61 -11.80
N ALA A 422 18.22 -33.37 -11.75
CA ALA A 422 19.05 -32.20 -11.47
C ALA A 422 19.64 -32.29 -10.06
N GLU A 423 20.86 -31.78 -9.86
CA GLU A 423 21.53 -31.81 -8.56
C GLU A 423 20.69 -31.20 -7.43
N ALA A 424 19.95 -30.13 -7.73
CA ALA A 424 19.05 -29.44 -6.82
C ALA A 424 17.70 -30.15 -6.56
N ALA A 425 17.38 -31.22 -7.28
CA ALA A 425 16.13 -31.96 -7.12
C ALA A 425 16.06 -32.68 -5.76
N TYR A 426 14.90 -32.62 -5.11
CA TYR A 426 14.67 -33.32 -3.85
C TYR A 426 14.58 -34.85 -4.04
N SER A 427 14.65 -35.59 -2.94
CA SER A 427 14.62 -37.06 -2.97
C SER A 427 13.31 -37.63 -3.51
N ASP A 428 12.22 -36.90 -3.31
CA ASP A 428 10.87 -37.22 -3.77
C ASP A 428 10.57 -36.68 -5.18
N GLU A 429 11.55 -36.12 -5.88
CA GLU A 429 11.47 -35.81 -7.33
C GLU A 429 12.23 -36.86 -8.18
N ARG A 430 12.85 -37.85 -7.52
CA ARG A 430 13.78 -38.82 -8.10
C ARG A 430 13.34 -40.27 -7.88
N PRO A 431 13.64 -41.19 -8.82
CA PRO A 431 14.21 -40.93 -10.15
C PRO A 431 13.13 -40.44 -11.14
N LYS A 432 13.55 -39.81 -12.23
CA LYS A 432 12.62 -39.40 -13.28
C LYS A 432 12.03 -40.60 -14.04
N ALA A 433 10.80 -40.46 -14.54
CA ALA A 433 10.09 -41.45 -15.34
C ALA A 433 9.64 -40.87 -16.67
N TYR A 434 9.74 -41.64 -17.77
CA TYR A 434 9.22 -41.21 -19.07
C TYR A 434 7.80 -41.75 -19.22
N VAL A 435 6.81 -40.85 -19.23
CA VAL A 435 5.39 -41.22 -19.09
C VAL A 435 4.56 -40.64 -20.22
N GLU A 436 3.63 -41.44 -20.73
CA GLU A 436 2.68 -41.05 -21.77
C GLU A 436 1.34 -40.60 -21.16
N PHE A 437 0.90 -39.41 -21.53
CA PHE A 437 -0.36 -38.80 -21.11
C PHE A 437 -1.34 -38.75 -22.28
N PRO A 438 -2.64 -39.02 -22.06
CA PRO A 438 -3.68 -38.75 -23.04
C PRO A 438 -3.82 -37.23 -23.27
N ALA A 439 -4.57 -36.83 -24.30
CA ALA A 439 -4.93 -35.43 -24.46
C ALA A 439 -5.97 -35.03 -23.41
N PHE A 440 -5.83 -33.83 -22.84
CA PHE A 440 -6.79 -33.24 -21.91
C PHE A 440 -6.77 -31.71 -22.04
N ARG A 441 -7.62 -31.03 -21.26
CA ARG A 441 -7.63 -29.58 -21.14
C ARG A 441 -7.34 -29.19 -19.71
N ILE A 442 -6.58 -28.11 -19.55
CA ILE A 442 -6.33 -27.49 -18.25
C ILE A 442 -6.68 -26.01 -18.33
N MET A 443 -7.07 -25.40 -17.22
CA MET A 443 -7.35 -23.96 -17.19
C MET A 443 -6.08 -23.18 -17.52
N LYS A 444 -6.20 -22.09 -18.29
CA LYS A 444 -5.06 -21.23 -18.65
C LYS A 444 -4.41 -20.59 -17.42
N TYR A 445 -5.23 -20.20 -16.45
CA TYR A 445 -4.81 -19.65 -15.17
C TYR A 445 -5.48 -20.46 -14.05
N PRO A 446 -4.92 -20.47 -12.83
CA PRO A 446 -5.64 -20.96 -11.66
C PRO A 446 -6.96 -20.21 -11.44
N VAL A 447 -7.81 -20.71 -10.54
CA VAL A 447 -9.12 -20.10 -10.26
C VAL A 447 -8.94 -18.75 -9.56
N THR A 448 -9.60 -17.69 -10.04
CA THR A 448 -9.55 -16.37 -9.39
C THR A 448 -10.50 -16.25 -8.20
N GLN A 449 -10.25 -15.24 -7.36
CA GLN A 449 -11.18 -14.84 -6.31
C GLN A 449 -12.58 -14.52 -6.87
N ALA A 450 -12.68 -13.80 -8.00
CA ALA A 450 -13.96 -13.48 -8.65
C ALA A 450 -14.71 -14.73 -9.12
N GLN A 451 -14.02 -15.68 -9.75
CA GLN A 451 -14.59 -16.94 -10.20
C GLN A 451 -15.06 -17.82 -9.02
N TYR A 452 -14.25 -17.89 -7.96
CA TYR A 452 -14.62 -18.62 -6.76
C TYR A 452 -15.78 -17.97 -6.00
N ALA A 453 -15.91 -16.65 -6.04
CA ALA A 453 -17.04 -15.93 -5.46
C ALA A 453 -18.38 -16.33 -6.12
N GLU A 454 -18.41 -16.62 -7.43
CA GLU A 454 -19.60 -17.17 -8.09
C GLU A 454 -20.03 -18.51 -7.47
N PHE A 455 -19.08 -19.40 -7.19
CA PHE A 455 -19.33 -20.69 -6.54
C PHE A 455 -19.87 -20.51 -5.12
N VAL A 456 -19.20 -19.67 -4.33
CA VAL A 456 -19.59 -19.35 -2.95
C VAL A 456 -21.02 -18.84 -2.91
N HIS A 457 -21.35 -17.88 -3.78
CA HIS A 457 -22.70 -17.33 -3.90
C HIS A 457 -23.72 -18.39 -4.32
N ALA A 458 -23.43 -19.16 -5.38
CA ALA A 458 -24.35 -20.16 -5.92
C ALA A 458 -24.65 -21.31 -4.94
N LYS A 459 -23.66 -21.69 -4.11
CA LYS A 459 -23.77 -22.82 -3.18
C LYS A 459 -24.00 -22.42 -1.72
N ARG A 460 -24.05 -21.11 -1.42
CA ARG A 460 -24.15 -20.58 -0.05
C ARG A 460 -23.08 -21.16 0.89
N ARG A 461 -21.85 -21.33 0.39
CA ARG A 461 -20.72 -21.86 1.17
C ARG A 461 -20.01 -20.74 1.92
N PRO A 462 -19.41 -20.98 3.10
CA PRO A 462 -18.51 -19.99 3.70
C PRO A 462 -17.36 -19.69 2.73
N ALA A 463 -16.86 -18.46 2.72
CA ALA A 463 -15.65 -18.20 1.96
C ALA A 463 -14.44 -18.83 2.65
N PRO A 464 -13.31 -18.98 1.93
CA PRO A 464 -12.09 -19.49 2.50
C PRO A 464 -11.54 -18.45 3.49
N THR A 465 -11.59 -18.75 4.79
CA THR A 465 -11.08 -17.85 5.82
C THR A 465 -10.14 -18.57 6.75
N LEU A 466 -8.99 -17.95 7.05
CA LEU A 466 -8.41 -18.09 8.38
C LEU A 466 -9.34 -17.38 9.36
N GLU A 467 -9.43 -17.88 10.59
CA GLU A 467 -10.36 -17.47 11.69
C GLU A 467 -10.32 -15.96 12.08
N HIS A 468 -9.66 -15.09 11.30
CA HIS A 468 -9.35 -13.70 11.58
C HIS A 468 -9.69 -12.72 10.42
N TRP A 469 -10.41 -13.15 9.37
CA TRP A 469 -10.79 -12.29 8.23
C TRP A 469 -12.32 -12.13 8.09
N PRO A 470 -12.99 -11.29 8.92
CA PRO A 470 -14.44 -11.14 8.92
C PRO A 470 -15.03 -10.49 7.65
N GLU A 471 -14.18 -9.98 6.75
CA GLU A 471 -14.55 -9.42 5.44
C GLU A 471 -14.99 -10.50 4.45
N TYR A 472 -14.58 -11.75 4.69
CA TYR A 472 -14.92 -12.93 3.90
C TYR A 472 -16.05 -13.78 4.52
N SER A 473 -16.74 -13.26 5.53
CA SER A 473 -17.88 -13.94 6.14
C SER A 473 -19.21 -13.51 5.50
N TRP A 474 -20.18 -14.43 5.45
CA TRP A 474 -21.56 -14.07 5.11
C TRP A 474 -22.08 -13.04 6.11
N ARG A 475 -22.66 -11.94 5.61
CA ARG A 475 -23.35 -10.95 6.45
C ARG A 475 -24.73 -10.67 5.88
N ASP A 476 -25.77 -10.85 6.70
CA ASP A 476 -27.15 -10.42 6.44
C ASP A 476 -27.60 -10.69 4.98
N ASP A 477 -27.54 -11.96 4.57
CA ASP A 477 -27.87 -12.50 3.24
C ASP A 477 -27.00 -12.02 2.06
N ARG A 478 -25.94 -11.25 2.28
CA ARG A 478 -24.98 -10.86 1.23
C ARG A 478 -23.83 -11.88 1.14
N PRO A 479 -23.49 -12.36 -0.07
CA PRO A 479 -22.35 -13.22 -0.25
C PRO A 479 -21.06 -12.47 0.08
N PRO A 480 -20.05 -13.17 0.64
CA PRO A 480 -18.72 -12.61 0.81
C PRO A 480 -18.16 -12.18 -0.55
N GLN A 481 -17.54 -11.01 -0.59
CA GLN A 481 -16.94 -10.46 -1.80
C GLN A 481 -15.42 -10.68 -1.75
N PRO A 482 -14.77 -10.86 -2.91
CA PRO A 482 -13.32 -10.75 -2.98
C PRO A 482 -12.81 -9.44 -2.37
N PRO A 483 -11.60 -9.42 -1.79
CA PRO A 483 -10.93 -8.22 -1.38
C PRO A 483 -10.82 -7.29 -2.58
N ARG A 484 -11.22 -6.05 -2.37
CA ARG A 484 -11.17 -5.02 -3.41
C ARG A 484 -9.75 -4.89 -3.94
N GLY A 485 -9.58 -5.03 -5.26
CA GLY A 485 -8.28 -4.99 -5.93
C GLY A 485 -7.63 -6.37 -6.08
N GLU A 486 -8.25 -7.44 -5.55
CA GLU A 486 -7.76 -8.82 -5.65
C GLU A 486 -8.74 -9.73 -6.39
N GLU A 487 -9.77 -9.19 -7.03
CA GLU A 487 -10.79 -9.96 -7.76
C GLU A 487 -10.17 -10.90 -8.82
N ASN A 488 -9.06 -10.47 -9.44
CA ASN A 488 -8.33 -11.20 -10.47
C ASN A 488 -7.04 -11.90 -9.95
N HIS A 489 -6.85 -11.97 -8.63
CA HIS A 489 -5.82 -12.78 -7.98
C HIS A 489 -6.29 -14.24 -7.83
N PRO A 490 -5.37 -15.20 -7.63
CA PRO A 490 -5.73 -16.57 -7.28
C PRO A 490 -6.57 -16.62 -5.99
N VAL A 491 -7.58 -17.50 -5.97
CA VAL A 491 -8.22 -17.88 -4.71
C VAL A 491 -7.22 -18.66 -3.84
N VAL A 492 -7.17 -18.31 -2.56
CA VAL A 492 -6.29 -18.93 -1.56
C VAL A 492 -7.09 -19.46 -0.37
N LEU A 493 -6.42 -20.18 0.53
CA LEU A 493 -7.02 -20.75 1.76
C LEU A 493 -8.14 -21.77 1.50
N VAL A 494 -8.16 -22.35 0.30
CA VAL A 494 -9.11 -23.41 -0.08
C VAL A 494 -8.57 -24.78 0.33
N SER A 495 -9.42 -25.61 0.94
CA SER A 495 -9.08 -27.00 1.21
C SER A 495 -9.16 -27.84 -0.07
N PHE A 496 -8.53 -29.02 -0.08
CA PHE A 496 -8.70 -30.00 -1.15
C PHE A 496 -10.17 -30.32 -1.41
N ALA A 497 -10.97 -30.49 -0.35
CA ALA A 497 -12.41 -30.76 -0.46
C ALA A 497 -13.19 -29.60 -1.10
N ASP A 498 -12.79 -28.35 -0.83
CA ASP A 498 -13.39 -27.18 -1.48
C ASP A 498 -13.02 -27.11 -2.97
N ALA A 499 -11.79 -27.47 -3.32
CA ALA A 499 -11.33 -27.52 -4.71
C ALA A 499 -12.09 -28.59 -5.52
N VAL A 500 -12.28 -29.79 -4.96
CA VAL A 500 -13.10 -30.85 -5.58
C VAL A 500 -14.56 -30.39 -5.74
N ALA A 501 -15.16 -29.81 -4.69
CA ALA A 501 -16.53 -29.32 -4.75
C ALA A 501 -16.72 -28.18 -5.78
N PHE A 502 -15.70 -27.33 -5.97
CA PHE A 502 -15.68 -26.31 -7.01
C PHE A 502 -15.67 -26.95 -8.40
N CYS A 503 -14.81 -27.95 -8.64
CA CYS A 503 -14.77 -28.71 -9.90
C CYS A 503 -16.11 -29.38 -10.24
N GLU A 504 -16.75 -30.02 -9.26
CA GLU A 504 -18.09 -30.62 -9.43
C GLU A 504 -19.14 -29.58 -9.82
N TRP A 505 -19.16 -28.43 -9.14
CA TRP A 505 -20.08 -27.35 -9.46
C TRP A 505 -19.80 -26.76 -10.85
N LEU A 506 -18.53 -26.53 -11.17
CA LEU A 506 -18.10 -25.97 -12.45
C LEU A 506 -18.45 -26.92 -13.61
N SER A 507 -18.35 -28.23 -13.40
CA SER A 507 -18.82 -29.24 -14.36
C SER A 507 -20.28 -29.03 -14.73
N GLY A 508 -21.13 -28.76 -13.73
CA GLY A 508 -22.53 -28.43 -13.93
C GLY A 508 -22.77 -27.09 -14.64
N GLN A 509 -21.87 -26.10 -14.47
CA GLN A 509 -21.98 -24.82 -15.18
C GLN A 509 -21.56 -24.90 -16.65
N LEU A 510 -20.55 -25.71 -16.96
CA LEU A 510 -19.95 -25.79 -18.30
C LEU A 510 -20.50 -26.93 -19.16
N GLY A 511 -21.15 -27.92 -18.54
CA GLY A 511 -21.75 -29.06 -19.24
C GLY A 511 -20.76 -30.13 -19.69
N PHE A 512 -19.52 -30.09 -19.18
CA PHE A 512 -18.52 -31.15 -19.34
C PHE A 512 -17.80 -31.39 -18.01
N GLU A 513 -17.19 -32.55 -17.85
CA GLU A 513 -16.48 -32.91 -16.62
C GLU A 513 -15.25 -32.03 -16.40
N VAL A 514 -15.20 -31.39 -15.23
CA VAL A 514 -14.05 -30.66 -14.70
C VAL A 514 -13.62 -31.34 -13.42
N ARG A 515 -12.32 -31.58 -13.27
CA ARG A 515 -11.69 -32.19 -12.10
C ARG A 515 -10.33 -31.55 -11.83
N LEU A 516 -9.76 -31.83 -10.66
CA LEU A 516 -8.36 -31.53 -10.39
C LEU A 516 -7.44 -32.33 -11.34
N PRO A 517 -6.32 -31.75 -11.80
CA PRO A 517 -5.31 -32.51 -12.52
C PRO A 517 -4.64 -33.49 -11.56
N THR A 518 -4.13 -34.60 -12.08
CA THR A 518 -3.13 -35.38 -11.36
C THR A 518 -1.81 -34.60 -11.29
N GLU A 519 -0.91 -34.96 -10.38
CA GLU A 519 0.44 -34.37 -10.32
C GLU A 519 1.19 -34.54 -11.64
N GLY A 520 1.10 -35.73 -12.26
CA GLY A 520 1.70 -35.99 -13.56
C GLY A 520 1.08 -35.16 -14.68
N GLU A 521 -0.25 -35.00 -14.70
CA GLU A 521 -0.91 -34.11 -15.67
C GLU A 521 -0.51 -32.66 -15.46
N TRP A 522 -0.38 -32.20 -14.21
CA TRP A 522 0.04 -30.84 -13.88
C TRP A 522 1.48 -30.57 -14.38
N GLU A 523 2.41 -31.46 -14.07
CA GLU A 523 3.81 -31.32 -14.50
C GLU A 523 3.95 -31.46 -16.03
N TYR A 524 3.21 -32.40 -16.64
CA TYR A 524 3.12 -32.52 -18.10
C TYR A 524 2.56 -31.25 -18.74
N ALA A 525 1.52 -30.68 -18.15
CA ALA A 525 0.92 -29.43 -18.59
C ALA A 525 1.84 -28.23 -18.38
N ALA A 526 2.85 -28.28 -17.50
CA ALA A 526 3.89 -27.24 -17.38
C ALA A 526 5.01 -27.42 -18.42
N LYS A 527 5.52 -28.65 -18.56
CA LYS A 527 6.66 -29.00 -19.43
C LYS A 527 6.32 -29.06 -20.93
N GLY A 528 5.12 -29.53 -21.25
CA GLY A 528 4.67 -29.90 -22.59
C GLY A 528 5.26 -31.23 -23.09
N PRO A 529 4.82 -31.71 -24.28
CA PRO A 529 5.39 -32.90 -24.91
C PRO A 529 6.88 -32.70 -25.22
N GLN A 530 7.71 -33.69 -24.87
CA GLN A 530 9.17 -33.63 -25.06
C GLN A 530 9.68 -35.00 -25.52
N PRO A 531 10.33 -35.10 -26.70
CA PRO A 531 11.04 -36.30 -27.12
C PRO A 531 12.08 -36.71 -26.10
N ARG A 532 12.35 -38.01 -26.00
CA ARG A 532 13.20 -38.60 -24.96
C ARG A 532 14.65 -38.09 -25.03
N GLU A 533 15.10 -37.75 -26.23
CA GLU A 533 16.45 -37.29 -26.55
C GLU A 533 16.64 -35.78 -26.42
N GLU A 534 15.56 -35.01 -26.24
CA GLU A 534 15.63 -33.56 -26.11
C GLU A 534 15.99 -33.13 -24.68
N ARG A 535 16.55 -31.93 -24.56
CA ARG A 535 16.88 -31.35 -23.27
C ARG A 535 15.58 -30.99 -22.54
N GLU A 536 15.43 -31.53 -21.34
CA GLU A 536 14.32 -31.23 -20.45
C GLU A 536 14.27 -29.75 -20.07
N ARG A 537 13.05 -29.20 -20.03
CA ARG A 537 12.80 -27.89 -19.47
C ARG A 537 12.82 -27.95 -17.95
N THR A 538 13.62 -27.09 -17.32
CA THR A 538 13.64 -26.90 -15.86
C THR A 538 12.48 -26.02 -15.39
N TYR A 539 12.07 -25.04 -16.19
CA TYR A 539 10.97 -24.13 -15.92
C TYR A 539 9.92 -24.21 -17.04
N PRO A 540 8.69 -23.72 -16.84
CA PRO A 540 7.69 -23.67 -17.92
C PRO A 540 8.15 -22.88 -19.16
N TRP A 541 9.13 -21.99 -19.00
CA TRP A 541 9.78 -21.24 -20.08
C TRP A 541 11.19 -21.77 -20.40
N ASP A 542 11.72 -21.36 -21.55
CA ASP A 542 13.09 -21.67 -21.94
C ASP A 542 14.11 -20.74 -21.23
N GLY A 543 15.19 -21.33 -20.73
CA GLY A 543 16.29 -20.61 -20.10
C GLY A 543 16.41 -20.82 -18.58
N PRO A 544 17.25 -20.03 -17.90
CA PRO A 544 17.41 -20.11 -16.45
C PRO A 544 16.21 -19.49 -15.72
N PHE A 545 16.26 -19.58 -14.38
CA PHE A 545 15.36 -18.84 -13.50
C PHE A 545 15.37 -17.35 -13.84
N ASP A 546 14.20 -16.72 -13.78
CA ASP A 546 14.02 -15.29 -14.02
C ASP A 546 12.86 -14.78 -13.15
N ALA A 547 13.16 -13.83 -12.27
CA ALA A 547 12.18 -13.23 -11.36
C ALA A 547 11.10 -12.40 -12.09
N GLU A 548 11.32 -12.06 -13.37
CA GLU A 548 10.34 -11.37 -14.22
C GLU A 548 9.36 -12.33 -14.92
N LYS A 549 9.48 -13.64 -14.70
CA LYS A 549 8.68 -14.69 -15.33
C LYS A 549 7.78 -15.48 -14.37
N CYS A 550 7.92 -15.29 -13.06
CA CYS A 550 7.09 -15.94 -12.06
C CYS A 550 7.02 -15.11 -10.77
N ASN A 551 5.98 -15.34 -9.96
CA ASN A 551 5.87 -14.71 -8.65
C ASN A 551 6.48 -15.61 -7.56
N THR A 552 7.75 -15.37 -7.26
CA THR A 552 8.46 -15.94 -6.10
C THR A 552 8.98 -14.82 -5.20
N MET A 553 9.71 -15.15 -4.13
CA MET A 553 10.32 -14.15 -3.24
C MET A 553 11.21 -13.15 -4.01
N GLU A 554 11.95 -13.64 -5.01
CA GLU A 554 12.87 -12.86 -5.86
C GLU A 554 12.17 -11.81 -6.73
N SER A 555 10.86 -11.98 -7.01
CA SER A 555 10.06 -10.99 -7.77
C SER A 555 9.84 -9.69 -6.98
N GLY A 556 9.97 -9.73 -5.65
CA GLY A 556 9.71 -8.60 -4.77
C GLY A 556 8.24 -8.15 -4.70
N ILE A 557 7.29 -8.98 -5.15
CA ILE A 557 5.85 -8.69 -5.08
C ILE A 557 5.34 -8.77 -3.63
N GLY A 558 5.79 -9.77 -2.87
CA GLY A 558 5.49 -9.89 -1.43
C GLY A 558 4.09 -10.44 -1.09
N GLY A 559 3.38 -11.00 -2.07
CA GLY A 559 2.04 -11.57 -1.92
C GLY A 559 1.60 -12.26 -3.22
N THR A 560 0.32 -12.63 -3.33
CA THR A 560 -0.22 -13.13 -4.61
C THR A 560 -0.27 -12.02 -5.65
N SER A 561 -0.31 -12.38 -6.93
CA SER A 561 -0.37 -11.44 -8.04
C SER A 561 -1.55 -11.69 -8.97
N PRO A 562 -2.09 -10.65 -9.63
CA PRO A 562 -3.09 -10.77 -10.68
C PRO A 562 -2.59 -11.65 -11.82
N PHE A 563 -3.49 -12.41 -12.44
CA PHE A 563 -3.11 -13.22 -13.59
C PHE A 563 -2.77 -12.41 -14.83
N GLY A 564 -1.83 -12.94 -15.61
CA GLY A 564 -1.43 -12.38 -16.90
C GLY A 564 -0.32 -11.33 -16.84
N ILE A 565 0.31 -11.14 -15.67
CA ILE A 565 1.44 -10.20 -15.52
C ILE A 565 2.80 -10.81 -15.89
N PHE A 566 2.87 -12.13 -16.11
CA PHE A 566 4.06 -12.86 -16.56
C PHE A 566 3.88 -13.37 -17.99
N PRO A 567 3.90 -12.50 -19.02
CA PRO A 567 3.65 -12.91 -20.40
C PRO A 567 4.71 -13.88 -20.97
N GLN A 568 5.88 -13.95 -20.34
CA GLN A 568 6.96 -14.89 -20.68
C GLN A 568 7.14 -16.02 -19.65
N GLY A 569 6.22 -16.14 -18.69
CA GLY A 569 6.24 -17.14 -17.61
C GLY A 569 5.71 -18.53 -17.99
N ALA A 570 5.39 -18.73 -19.27
CA ALA A 570 4.84 -19.97 -19.79
C ALA A 570 5.50 -20.32 -21.12
N ARG A 571 5.35 -21.57 -21.56
CA ARG A 571 5.61 -21.94 -22.95
C ARG A 571 4.58 -21.26 -23.88
N PRO A 572 4.88 -21.05 -25.18
CA PRO A 572 4.03 -20.28 -26.10
C PRO A 572 2.55 -20.69 -26.17
N ASP A 573 2.24 -21.96 -25.94
CA ASP A 573 0.91 -22.57 -26.00
C ASP A 573 0.48 -23.23 -24.67
N GLY A 574 1.14 -22.88 -23.57
CA GLY A 574 0.95 -23.52 -22.27
C GLY A 574 -0.02 -22.79 -21.35
N PRO A 575 -0.46 -23.46 -20.28
CA PRO A 575 -1.02 -22.77 -19.14
C PRO A 575 0.01 -21.81 -18.53
N HIS A 576 -0.49 -20.69 -18.02
CA HIS A 576 0.30 -19.65 -17.37
C HIS A 576 0.33 -19.88 -15.86
N GLU A 577 1.28 -19.23 -15.18
CA GLU A 577 1.40 -19.24 -13.72
C GLU A 577 1.72 -20.63 -13.13
N MET A 578 2.17 -21.58 -13.95
CA MET A 578 2.61 -22.92 -13.50
C MET A 578 3.85 -22.90 -12.59
N ALA A 579 4.47 -21.73 -12.39
CA ALA A 579 5.57 -21.53 -11.46
C ALA A 579 5.30 -20.28 -10.60
N GLY A 580 5.32 -20.43 -9.29
CA GLY A 580 5.12 -19.35 -8.32
C GLY A 580 3.66 -19.02 -8.03
N ASN A 581 3.42 -17.84 -7.45
CA ASN A 581 2.13 -17.29 -7.02
C ASN A 581 1.46 -18.07 -5.89
N VAL A 582 0.93 -19.28 -6.15
CA VAL A 582 0.26 -20.14 -5.17
C VAL A 582 0.56 -21.61 -5.42
N TRP A 583 0.46 -22.44 -4.38
CA TRP A 583 0.41 -23.89 -4.55
C TRP A 583 -0.93 -24.33 -5.15
N GLU A 584 -0.91 -25.32 -6.02
CA GLU A 584 -2.09 -25.83 -6.73
C GLU A 584 -2.42 -27.27 -6.31
N TRP A 585 -3.67 -27.51 -5.91
CA TRP A 585 -4.13 -28.84 -5.50
C TRP A 585 -4.19 -29.81 -6.70
N THR A 586 -3.64 -31.01 -6.52
CA THR A 586 -3.76 -32.12 -7.48
C THR A 586 -4.59 -33.26 -6.90
N ALA A 587 -5.13 -34.12 -7.76
CA ALA A 587 -5.88 -35.30 -7.37
C ALA A 587 -4.99 -36.44 -6.83
N SER A 588 -3.68 -36.35 -7.03
CA SER A 588 -2.72 -37.39 -6.67
C SER A 588 -2.50 -37.47 -5.17
N VAL A 589 -2.50 -38.70 -4.64
CA VAL A 589 -2.02 -38.96 -3.28
C VAL A 589 -0.49 -38.88 -3.28
N TYR A 590 0.10 -38.17 -2.32
CA TYR A 590 1.55 -38.07 -2.19
C TYR A 590 2.19 -39.46 -2.03
N LYS A 591 3.09 -39.81 -2.97
CA LYS A 591 3.86 -41.06 -3.01
C LYS A 591 5.30 -40.79 -3.46
N GLY A 592 6.21 -41.71 -3.14
CA GLY A 592 7.60 -41.63 -3.57
C GLY A 592 7.78 -41.96 -5.06
N TYR A 593 8.77 -41.35 -5.69
CA TYR A 593 9.12 -41.55 -7.10
C TYR A 593 9.84 -42.90 -7.36
N PRO A 594 9.86 -43.41 -8.61
CA PRO A 594 9.41 -42.78 -9.84
C PRO A 594 7.89 -42.68 -9.94
N TYR A 595 7.40 -41.57 -10.49
CA TYR A 595 5.98 -41.39 -10.80
C TYR A 595 5.45 -42.52 -11.70
N ARG A 596 4.27 -43.06 -11.35
CA ARG A 596 3.55 -44.08 -12.10
C ARG A 596 2.12 -43.60 -12.30
N ARG A 597 1.63 -43.59 -13.54
CA ARG A 597 0.29 -43.07 -13.84
C ARG A 597 -0.80 -43.88 -13.15
N GLU A 598 -0.59 -45.18 -12.96
CA GLU A 598 -1.53 -46.08 -12.28
C GLU A 598 -1.73 -45.72 -10.80
N ASP A 599 -0.82 -44.95 -10.20
CA ASP A 599 -0.95 -44.49 -8.82
C ASP A 599 -2.05 -43.43 -8.64
N ASP A 600 -2.48 -42.81 -9.74
CA ASP A 600 -3.53 -41.78 -9.78
C ASP A 600 -4.92 -42.31 -10.17
N ASP A 601 -5.02 -43.60 -10.54
CA ASP A 601 -6.29 -44.24 -10.94
C ASP A 601 -7.11 -44.76 -9.73
N GLY A 602 -6.83 -44.28 -8.51
CA GLY A 602 -7.30 -44.84 -7.23
C GLY A 602 -8.36 -44.04 -6.48
#